data_AF-A0A7R9YQL2-F1
#
_entry.id   AF-A0A7R9YQL2-F1
#
_cell.length_a   1.000
_cell.length_b   1.000
_cell.length_c   1.000
_cell.angle_alpha   90.00
_cell.angle_beta   90.00
_cell.angle_gamma   90.00
#
_symmetry.space_group_name_H-M   'P 1'
#
loop_
_entity.id
_entity.type
_entity.pdbx_description
1 polymer ?
#
loop_
_entity_poly.entity_id
_entity_poly.type
_entity_poly.pdbx_seq_one_letter_code
_entity_poly.pdbx_strand_id
1 'polypeptide(L)'
;AGLAPTQALLRMVSATASRLDTKEAATYSEQIFRFLLRVLDVRALSPPSLAGCEADVEASATSALVALTMKLTESRFKPMFLRLLEWAAAATSAQDVETAGGDAGGRTRKAREAALFGVASALSARLRSVFVPYFRYLIDRAVGHLAGGAGSAAPKKKKRRGAAVDGGADADGDSELSWLLRVRVVRALHRGMLHDAGGFFDAEKLERLVPPLVAQLECGAPPVDVLLALAAQCSDTELDAGIGAGGVGAAAQLDMAGVAAAAALVQLAVTANSDVVWKPLNHRVLMATRSPALRPRLLALEVLVQVVERLREEYLPLLPETIPFLAELLEDVEPAVEARAQALMALLEDVSGEKLDQYLKI
;
A
#
# COMPACT_ATOMS: atom_id res chain seq x y z
N ALA A 1 12.51 17.32 -22.22
CA ALA A 1 12.04 17.72 -23.57
C ALA A 1 10.90 16.84 -24.10
N GLY A 2 10.84 15.53 -23.78
CA GLY A 2 9.81 14.63 -24.31
C GLY A 2 8.44 14.68 -23.61
N LEU A 3 8.34 15.28 -22.42
CA LEU A 3 7.12 15.23 -21.62
C LEU A 3 5.92 15.92 -22.29
N ALA A 4 6.07 17.17 -22.73
CA ALA A 4 4.98 17.94 -23.34
C ALA A 4 4.32 17.24 -24.56
N PRO A 5 5.06 16.75 -25.57
CA PRO A 5 4.45 16.02 -26.69
C PRO A 5 3.82 14.69 -26.24
N THR A 6 4.44 13.98 -25.29
CA THR A 6 3.89 12.73 -24.73
C THR A 6 2.57 12.97 -24.01
N GLN A 7 2.49 14.01 -23.18
CA GLN A 7 1.27 14.41 -22.49
C GLN A 7 0.19 14.86 -23.48
N ALA A 8 0.53 15.59 -24.54
CA ALA A 8 -0.43 16.00 -25.56
C ALA A 8 -1.07 14.78 -26.25
N LEU A 9 -0.26 13.79 -26.62
CA LEU A 9 -0.74 12.53 -27.19
C LEU A 9 -1.63 11.77 -26.20
N LEU A 10 -1.25 11.66 -24.92
CA LEU A 10 -2.03 10.96 -23.91
C LEU A 10 -3.36 11.68 -23.59
N ARG A 11 -3.37 13.01 -23.58
CA ARG A 11 -4.61 13.80 -23.45
C ARG A 11 -5.55 13.53 -24.62
N MET A 12 -5.03 13.46 -25.85
CA MET A 12 -5.84 13.10 -27.02
C MET A 12 -6.40 11.69 -26.90
N VAL A 13 -5.59 10.70 -26.52
CA VAL A 13 -6.03 9.32 -26.32
C VAL A 13 -7.10 9.22 -25.22
N SER A 14 -6.91 9.90 -24.08
CA SER A 14 -7.90 9.96 -23.00
C SER A 14 -9.21 10.62 -23.44
N ALA A 15 -9.12 11.74 -24.15
CA ALA A 15 -10.29 12.44 -24.70
C ALA A 15 -11.06 11.55 -25.69
N THR A 16 -10.36 10.85 -26.60
CA THR A 16 -10.97 9.88 -27.50
C THR A 16 -11.64 8.76 -26.71
N ALA A 17 -10.93 8.10 -25.78
CA ALA A 17 -11.45 7.00 -24.98
C ALA A 17 -12.73 7.38 -24.21
N SER A 18 -12.78 8.59 -23.66
CA SER A 18 -13.97 9.09 -22.93
C SER A 18 -15.19 9.36 -23.82
N ARG A 19 -14.99 9.56 -25.13
CA ARG A 19 -16.04 9.88 -26.11
C ARG A 19 -16.52 8.68 -26.92
N LEU A 20 -15.75 7.60 -26.96
CA LEU A 20 -16.15 6.38 -27.68
C LEU A 20 -17.54 5.90 -27.24
N ASP A 21 -18.35 5.50 -28.22
CA ASP A 21 -19.53 4.70 -27.96
C ASP A 21 -19.16 3.22 -27.73
N THR A 22 -20.13 2.38 -27.36
CA THR A 22 -19.88 0.97 -27.06
C THR A 22 -19.40 0.17 -28.29
N LYS A 23 -19.82 0.55 -29.51
CA LYS A 23 -19.44 -0.14 -30.75
C LYS A 23 -18.04 0.26 -31.18
N GLU A 24 -17.71 1.54 -31.11
CA GLU A 24 -16.38 2.07 -31.40
C GLU A 24 -15.36 1.54 -30.37
N ALA A 25 -15.71 1.53 -29.08
CA ALA A 25 -14.89 0.92 -28.05
C ALA A 25 -14.65 -0.57 -28.34
N ALA A 26 -15.68 -1.31 -28.79
CA ALA A 26 -15.52 -2.70 -29.18
C ALA A 26 -14.54 -2.92 -30.36
N THR A 27 -14.41 -1.95 -31.27
CA THR A 27 -13.51 -2.03 -32.43
C THR A 27 -12.09 -1.58 -32.10
N TYR A 28 -11.94 -0.53 -31.29
CA TYR A 28 -10.66 0.17 -31.10
C TYR A 28 -10.00 -0.04 -29.74
N SER A 29 -10.69 -0.63 -28.75
CA SER A 29 -10.16 -0.78 -27.39
C SER A 29 -8.83 -1.50 -27.37
N GLU A 30 -8.67 -2.50 -28.23
CA GLU A 30 -7.47 -3.33 -28.27
C GLU A 30 -6.22 -2.55 -28.68
N GLN A 31 -6.34 -1.69 -29.70
CA GLN A 31 -5.24 -0.84 -30.16
C GLN A 31 -4.89 0.20 -29.10
N ILE A 32 -5.90 0.82 -28.50
CA ILE A 32 -5.72 1.81 -27.42
C ILE A 32 -5.04 1.14 -26.22
N PHE A 33 -5.48 -0.04 -25.82
CA PHE A 33 -4.92 -0.77 -24.68
C PHE A 33 -3.46 -1.17 -24.90
N ARG A 34 -3.09 -1.69 -26.09
CA ARG A 34 -1.68 -1.98 -26.41
C ARG A 34 -0.80 -0.74 -26.36
N PHE A 35 -1.31 0.37 -26.88
CA PHE A 35 -0.61 1.66 -26.78
C PHE A 35 -0.42 2.06 -25.31
N LEU A 36 -1.46 2.00 -24.49
CA LEU A 36 -1.39 2.35 -23.07
C LEU A 36 -0.46 1.42 -22.28
N LEU A 37 -0.44 0.11 -22.56
CA LEU A 37 0.51 -0.82 -21.96
C LEU A 37 1.96 -0.44 -22.27
N ARG A 38 2.25 -0.02 -23.51
CA ARG A 38 3.60 0.45 -23.87
C ARG A 38 3.99 1.72 -23.12
N VAL A 39 3.04 2.63 -22.89
CA VAL A 39 3.27 3.87 -22.13
C VAL A 39 3.45 3.59 -20.65
N LEU A 40 2.68 2.68 -20.06
CA LEU A 40 2.83 2.25 -18.66
C LEU A 40 4.19 1.59 -18.40
N ASP A 41 4.88 1.10 -19.43
CA ASP A 41 6.23 0.54 -19.33
C ASP A 41 7.34 1.60 -19.21
N VAL A 42 7.00 2.90 -19.12
CA VAL A 42 7.96 4.03 -19.12
C VAL A 42 9.07 3.88 -18.10
N ARG A 43 8.79 3.38 -16.88
CA ARG A 43 9.81 3.15 -15.84
C ARG A 43 10.74 2.00 -16.16
N ALA A 44 10.21 0.93 -16.75
CA ALA A 44 11.04 -0.20 -17.17
C ALA A 44 11.92 0.17 -18.37
N LEU A 45 11.39 0.96 -19.31
CA LEU A 45 12.11 1.39 -20.51
C LEU A 45 13.09 2.53 -20.24
N SER A 46 12.84 3.35 -19.22
CA SER A 46 13.66 4.51 -18.81
C SER A 46 14.16 5.36 -19.99
N PRO A 47 13.28 5.84 -20.89
CA PRO A 47 13.71 6.60 -22.05
C PRO A 47 14.32 7.96 -21.61
N PRO A 48 15.50 8.34 -22.12
CA PRO A 48 16.23 9.52 -21.63
C PRO A 48 15.47 10.83 -21.83
N SER A 49 14.55 10.89 -22.80
CA SER A 49 13.73 12.07 -23.09
C SER A 49 12.63 12.34 -22.04
N LEU A 50 12.31 11.34 -21.20
CA LEU A 50 11.28 11.37 -20.15
C LEU A 50 11.85 11.13 -18.74
N ALA A 51 13.18 11.13 -18.58
CA ALA A 51 13.82 10.95 -17.28
C ALA A 51 13.27 11.96 -16.25
N GLY A 52 12.82 11.46 -15.09
CA GLY A 52 12.23 12.24 -14.01
C GLY A 52 10.77 12.65 -14.22
N CYS A 53 10.17 12.29 -15.36
CA CYS A 53 8.77 12.60 -15.69
C CYS A 53 7.89 11.34 -15.79
N GLU A 54 8.42 10.18 -15.37
CA GLU A 54 7.77 8.87 -15.49
C GLU A 54 6.41 8.86 -14.77
N ALA A 55 6.34 9.53 -13.62
CA ALA A 55 5.14 9.68 -12.81
C ALA A 55 3.98 10.32 -13.58
N ASP A 56 4.23 11.45 -14.25
CA ASP A 56 3.22 12.21 -14.99
C ASP A 56 2.70 11.43 -16.20
N VAL A 57 3.61 10.69 -16.84
CA VAL A 57 3.31 9.82 -17.98
C VAL A 57 2.44 8.64 -17.53
N GLU A 58 2.80 7.97 -16.44
CA GLU A 58 2.02 6.88 -15.84
C GLU A 58 0.63 7.36 -15.39
N ALA A 59 0.54 8.52 -14.74
CA ALA A 59 -0.73 9.10 -14.29
C ALA A 59 -1.65 9.40 -15.48
N SER A 60 -1.10 9.99 -16.55
CA SER A 60 -1.84 10.29 -17.78
C SER A 60 -2.30 9.00 -18.50
N ALA A 61 -1.45 7.98 -18.58
CA ALA A 61 -1.78 6.68 -19.15
C ALA A 61 -2.84 5.94 -18.32
N THR A 62 -2.73 5.99 -16.99
CA THR A 62 -3.69 5.40 -16.07
C THR A 62 -5.06 6.06 -16.21
N SER A 63 -5.10 7.39 -16.28
CA SER A 63 -6.34 8.15 -16.51
C SER A 63 -7.01 7.77 -17.85
N ALA A 64 -6.22 7.66 -18.92
CA ALA A 64 -6.73 7.21 -20.22
C ALA A 64 -7.24 5.75 -20.19
N LEU A 65 -6.55 4.87 -19.46
CA LEU A 65 -6.96 3.48 -19.28
C LEU A 65 -8.29 3.40 -18.50
N VAL A 66 -8.42 4.15 -17.41
CA VAL A 66 -9.68 4.25 -16.66
C VAL A 66 -10.80 4.81 -17.53
N ALA A 67 -10.53 5.83 -18.36
CA ALA A 67 -11.53 6.35 -19.29
C ALA A 67 -11.98 5.28 -20.31
N LEU A 68 -11.05 4.47 -20.82
CA LEU A 68 -11.37 3.35 -21.71
C LEU A 68 -12.19 2.27 -21.00
N THR A 69 -11.83 1.88 -19.78
CA THR A 69 -12.54 0.81 -19.05
C THR A 69 -13.99 1.18 -18.76
N MET A 70 -14.29 2.46 -18.55
CA MET A 70 -15.67 2.96 -18.42
C MET A 70 -16.55 2.72 -19.66
N LYS A 71 -15.96 2.37 -20.81
CA LYS A 71 -16.67 2.07 -22.07
C LYS A 71 -16.80 0.58 -22.36
N LEU A 72 -16.16 -0.26 -21.55
CA LEU A 72 -16.10 -1.70 -21.80
C LEU A 72 -17.14 -2.45 -20.97
N THR A 73 -17.71 -3.49 -21.57
CA THR A 73 -18.44 -4.52 -20.83
C THR A 73 -17.47 -5.38 -20.02
N GLU A 74 -17.96 -6.04 -18.97
CA GLU A 74 -17.14 -6.94 -18.15
C GLU A 74 -16.46 -8.03 -18.99
N SER A 75 -17.17 -8.56 -20.00
CA SER A 75 -16.65 -9.57 -20.93
C SER A 75 -15.43 -9.14 -21.73
N ARG A 76 -15.25 -7.82 -21.95
CA ARG A 76 -14.08 -7.25 -22.63
C ARG A 76 -13.04 -6.75 -21.64
N PHE A 77 -13.49 -6.16 -20.52
CA PHE A 77 -12.62 -5.67 -19.48
C PHE A 77 -11.80 -6.79 -18.82
N LYS A 78 -12.42 -7.91 -18.45
CA LYS A 78 -11.75 -9.00 -17.74
C LYS A 78 -10.55 -9.57 -18.52
N PRO A 79 -10.66 -9.93 -19.82
CA PRO A 79 -9.50 -10.34 -20.62
C PRO A 79 -8.40 -9.27 -20.70
N MET A 80 -8.76 -7.99 -20.80
CA MET A 80 -7.76 -6.91 -20.82
C MET A 80 -7.03 -6.78 -19.47
N PHE A 81 -7.75 -6.91 -18.36
CA PHE A 81 -7.14 -6.87 -17.04
C PHE A 81 -6.23 -8.08 -16.79
N LEU A 82 -6.61 -9.28 -17.24
CA LEU A 82 -5.73 -10.45 -17.18
C LEU A 82 -4.45 -10.25 -17.99
N ARG A 83 -4.54 -9.63 -19.17
CA ARG A 83 -3.35 -9.28 -19.95
C ARG A 83 -2.47 -8.22 -19.29
N LEU A 84 -3.06 -7.28 -18.54
CA LEU A 84 -2.29 -6.34 -17.71
C LEU A 84 -1.52 -7.08 -16.61
N LEU A 85 -2.14 -8.09 -15.97
CA LEU A 85 -1.48 -8.93 -14.96
C LEU A 85 -0.36 -9.81 -15.54
N GLU A 86 -0.57 -10.34 -16.74
CA GLU A 86 0.45 -11.10 -17.50
C GLU A 86 1.60 -10.20 -17.91
N TRP A 87 1.32 -9.00 -18.42
CA TRP A 87 2.34 -8.00 -18.74
C TRP A 87 3.18 -7.62 -17.52
N ALA A 88 2.55 -7.42 -16.35
CA ALA A 88 3.25 -7.12 -15.12
C ALA A 88 4.13 -8.27 -14.63
N ALA A 89 3.69 -9.52 -14.82
CA ALA A 89 4.45 -10.71 -14.47
C ALA A 89 5.55 -11.07 -15.47
N ALA A 90 5.45 -10.60 -16.71
CA ALA A 90 6.38 -10.96 -17.77
C ALA A 90 7.80 -10.50 -17.45
N ALA A 91 8.72 -11.47 -17.38
CA ALA A 91 10.15 -11.17 -17.41
C ALA A 91 10.47 -10.47 -18.74
N THR A 92 11.42 -9.53 -18.71
CA THR A 92 12.02 -9.02 -19.94
C THR A 92 12.53 -10.23 -20.76
N SER A 93 12.35 -10.19 -22.08
CA SER A 93 12.75 -11.28 -22.99
C SER A 93 14.16 -11.79 -22.68
N ALA A 94 14.43 -13.08 -22.89
CA ALA A 94 15.75 -13.67 -22.66
C ALA A 94 16.92 -12.92 -23.35
N GLN A 95 16.64 -12.21 -24.45
CA GLN A 95 17.61 -11.33 -25.14
C GLN A 95 18.02 -10.08 -24.34
N ASP A 96 17.17 -9.57 -23.45
CA ASP A 96 17.46 -8.39 -22.61
C ASP A 96 18.25 -8.77 -21.35
N VAL A 97 18.17 -10.04 -20.92
CA VAL A 97 18.88 -10.57 -19.74
C VAL A 97 20.35 -10.88 -20.03
N GLU A 98 20.70 -11.19 -21.29
CA GLU A 98 22.09 -11.38 -21.70
C GLU A 98 22.87 -10.07 -21.83
N THR A 99 22.18 -8.95 -22.03
CA THR A 99 22.79 -7.62 -22.21
C THR A 99 22.69 -6.73 -20.97
N ALA A 100 21.67 -6.93 -20.12
CA ALA A 100 21.52 -6.24 -18.85
C ALA A 100 21.60 -7.30 -17.74
N GLY A 101 22.66 -7.25 -16.93
CA GLY A 101 22.96 -8.24 -15.89
C GLY A 101 21.78 -8.60 -14.99
N GLY A 102 21.86 -9.73 -14.28
CA GLY A 102 20.74 -10.41 -13.60
C GLY A 102 19.73 -9.55 -12.81
N ASP A 103 20.12 -8.39 -12.31
CA ASP A 103 19.26 -7.44 -11.58
C ASP A 103 18.29 -6.65 -12.47
N ALA A 104 18.53 -6.55 -13.78
CA ALA A 104 17.70 -5.80 -14.72
C ALA A 104 16.30 -6.41 -14.90
N GLY A 105 16.22 -7.75 -14.91
CA GLY A 105 14.93 -8.46 -14.94
C GLY A 105 14.09 -8.20 -13.69
N GLY A 106 14.75 -8.09 -12.52
CA GLY A 106 14.10 -7.74 -11.25
C GLY A 106 13.54 -6.33 -11.25
N ARG A 107 14.32 -5.35 -11.73
CA ARG A 107 13.88 -3.94 -11.84
C ARG A 107 12.69 -3.77 -12.77
N THR A 108 12.72 -4.35 -13.98
CA THR A 108 11.62 -4.27 -14.94
C THR A 108 10.33 -4.82 -14.34
N ARG A 109 10.40 -5.99 -13.71
CA ARG A 109 9.24 -6.59 -13.04
C ARG A 109 8.71 -5.69 -11.91
N LYS A 110 9.58 -5.18 -11.04
CA LYS A 110 9.19 -4.25 -9.96
C LYS A 110 8.49 -3.00 -10.53
N ALA A 111 8.99 -2.44 -11.65
CA ALA A 111 8.40 -1.27 -12.30
C ALA A 111 7.00 -1.55 -12.87
N ARG A 112 6.81 -2.69 -13.54
CA ARG A 112 5.51 -3.06 -14.10
C ARG A 112 4.50 -3.42 -13.02
N GLU A 113 4.92 -4.10 -11.96
CA GLU A 113 4.06 -4.36 -10.79
C GLU A 113 3.64 -3.02 -10.13
N ALA A 114 4.56 -2.05 -10.03
CA ALA A 114 4.21 -0.73 -9.50
C ALA A 114 3.18 -0.01 -10.39
N ALA A 115 3.30 -0.11 -11.72
CA ALA A 115 2.31 0.42 -12.65
C ALA A 115 0.96 -0.31 -12.53
N LEU A 116 0.97 -1.65 -12.42
CA LEU A 116 -0.23 -2.47 -12.21
C LEU A 116 -0.99 -2.04 -10.95
N PHE A 117 -0.32 -1.91 -9.80
CA PHE A 117 -0.98 -1.50 -8.56
C PHE A 117 -1.46 -0.05 -8.59
N GLY A 118 -0.76 0.83 -9.31
CA GLY A 118 -1.25 2.19 -9.60
C GLY A 118 -2.55 2.17 -10.40
N VAL A 119 -2.61 1.38 -11.47
CA VAL A 119 -3.82 1.17 -12.27
C VAL A 119 -4.94 0.54 -11.44
N ALA A 120 -4.65 -0.50 -10.64
CA ALA A 120 -5.62 -1.16 -9.79
C ALA A 120 -6.22 -0.20 -8.75
N SER A 121 -5.40 0.66 -8.15
CA SER A 121 -5.87 1.72 -7.23
C SER A 121 -6.80 2.71 -7.95
N ALA A 122 -6.42 3.19 -9.14
CA ALA A 122 -7.25 4.11 -9.91
C ALA A 122 -8.57 3.48 -10.40
N LEU A 123 -8.54 2.21 -10.82
CA LEU A 123 -9.75 1.45 -11.17
C LEU A 123 -10.64 1.23 -9.94
N SER A 124 -10.07 0.93 -8.77
CA SER A 124 -10.82 0.81 -7.51
C SER A 124 -11.52 2.12 -7.16
N ALA A 125 -10.83 3.27 -7.28
CA ALA A 125 -11.43 4.58 -7.04
C ALA A 125 -12.59 4.87 -8.00
N ARG A 126 -12.48 4.47 -9.28
CA ARG A 126 -13.48 4.76 -10.30
C ARG A 126 -14.67 3.79 -10.32
N LEU A 127 -14.40 2.50 -10.24
CA LEU A 127 -15.38 1.42 -10.38
C LEU A 127 -15.92 0.94 -9.01
N ARG A 128 -15.25 1.29 -7.91
CA ARG A 128 -15.61 0.94 -6.53
C ARG A 128 -15.85 -0.58 -6.40
N SER A 129 -16.98 -0.98 -5.82
CA SER A 129 -17.34 -2.38 -5.55
C SER A 129 -17.33 -3.27 -6.80
N VAL A 130 -17.53 -2.71 -8.01
CA VAL A 130 -17.48 -3.46 -9.27
C VAL A 130 -16.08 -4.04 -9.54
N PHE A 131 -15.02 -3.35 -9.08
CA PHE A 131 -13.65 -3.81 -9.30
C PHE A 131 -13.12 -4.69 -8.16
N VAL A 132 -13.71 -4.63 -6.97
CA VAL A 132 -13.25 -5.40 -5.79
C VAL A 132 -13.06 -6.91 -6.07
N PRO A 133 -13.94 -7.62 -6.82
CA PRO A 133 -13.73 -9.04 -7.14
C PRO A 133 -12.46 -9.37 -7.93
N TYR A 134 -11.79 -8.38 -8.51
CA TYR A 134 -10.52 -8.55 -9.23
C TYR A 134 -9.31 -8.59 -8.29
N PHE A 135 -9.45 -8.21 -7.01
CA PHE A 135 -8.40 -8.36 -6.01
C PHE A 135 -8.01 -9.82 -5.75
N ARG A 136 -8.82 -10.80 -6.17
CA ARG A 136 -8.43 -12.22 -6.15
C ARG A 136 -7.19 -12.52 -6.98
N TYR A 137 -6.88 -11.68 -7.96
CA TYR A 137 -5.67 -11.80 -8.77
C TYR A 137 -4.49 -10.98 -8.20
N LEU A 138 -4.75 -10.11 -7.21
CA LEU A 138 -3.80 -9.15 -6.67
C LEU A 138 -3.33 -9.51 -5.25
N ILE A 139 -4.13 -10.20 -4.44
CA ILE A 139 -3.81 -10.48 -3.03
C ILE A 139 -2.49 -11.23 -2.89
N ASP A 140 -2.27 -12.31 -3.64
CA ASP A 140 -1.03 -13.10 -3.53
C ASP A 140 0.20 -12.27 -3.94
N ARG A 141 0.05 -11.41 -4.94
CA ARG A 141 1.10 -10.48 -5.38
C ARG A 141 1.37 -9.42 -4.31
N ALA A 142 0.32 -8.85 -3.73
CA ALA A 142 0.40 -7.86 -2.68
C ALA A 142 1.14 -8.40 -1.45
N VAL A 143 0.76 -9.60 -0.98
CA VAL A 143 1.43 -10.30 0.12
C VAL A 143 2.92 -10.52 -0.22
N GLY A 144 3.23 -10.99 -1.43
CA GLY A 144 4.60 -11.21 -1.87
C GLY A 144 5.47 -9.95 -1.86
N HIS A 145 4.93 -8.82 -2.33
CA HIS A 145 5.67 -7.55 -2.39
C HIS A 145 5.85 -6.89 -1.02
N LEU A 146 4.84 -6.98 -0.15
CA LEU A 146 4.91 -6.41 1.20
C LEU A 146 5.83 -7.23 2.12
N ALA A 147 5.74 -8.57 2.06
CA ALA A 147 6.59 -9.47 2.85
C ALA A 147 8.07 -9.43 2.45
N GLY A 148 8.37 -9.18 1.18
CA GLY A 148 9.73 -9.24 0.62
C GLY A 148 10.71 -8.12 1.01
N GLY A 149 10.34 -7.19 1.89
CA GLY A 149 11.33 -6.24 2.43
C GLY A 149 10.93 -5.48 3.68
N ALA A 150 10.01 -6.05 4.46
CA ALA A 150 10.20 -5.98 5.89
C ALA A 150 11.41 -6.88 6.20
N GLY A 151 12.50 -6.31 6.71
CA GLY A 151 13.75 -7.01 6.96
C GLY A 151 13.50 -8.37 7.61
N SER A 152 14.00 -9.42 6.97
CA SER A 152 13.83 -10.79 7.47
C SER A 152 14.57 -10.96 8.80
N ALA A 153 13.91 -10.64 9.91
CA ALA A 153 14.29 -11.09 11.24
C ALA A 153 13.56 -12.40 11.55
N ALA A 154 13.97 -13.49 10.90
CA ALA A 154 13.63 -14.84 11.30
C ALA A 154 14.93 -15.65 11.52
N PRO A 155 15.00 -16.53 12.55
CA PRO A 155 16.24 -17.10 13.04
C PRO A 155 16.80 -18.13 12.05
N LYS A 156 18.01 -17.88 11.54
CA LYS A 156 18.72 -18.80 10.64
C LYS A 156 18.94 -20.16 11.34
N LYS A 157 18.16 -21.18 10.97
CA LYS A 157 18.49 -22.58 11.27
C LYS A 157 19.81 -22.93 10.58
N LYS A 158 20.82 -23.15 11.41
CA LYS A 158 22.22 -23.48 11.11
C LYS A 158 22.33 -24.66 10.13
N LYS A 159 22.69 -24.41 8.87
CA LYS A 159 23.27 -25.44 7.97
C LYS A 159 24.70 -25.01 7.60
N ARG A 160 25.63 -25.95 7.78
CA ARG A 160 27.08 -25.75 7.92
C ARG A 160 27.79 -25.32 6.62
N ARG A 161 28.67 -24.31 6.78
CA ARG A 161 29.96 -23.99 6.12
C ARG A 161 30.22 -24.46 4.67
N GLY A 162 30.39 -23.47 3.80
CA GLY A 162 31.27 -23.44 2.62
C GLY A 162 31.79 -22.00 2.43
N ALA A 163 33.03 -21.85 1.95
CA ALA A 163 33.91 -20.68 2.03
C ALA A 163 33.31 -19.29 1.73
N ALA A 164 33.80 -18.30 2.48
CA ALA A 164 33.47 -16.88 2.37
C ALA A 164 33.97 -16.28 1.05
N VAL A 165 33.04 -15.64 0.32
CA VAL A 165 33.34 -14.49 -0.54
C VAL A 165 32.63 -13.33 0.13
N ASP A 166 33.44 -12.40 0.62
CA ASP A 166 33.01 -11.16 1.26
C ASP A 166 32.75 -10.13 0.15
N GLY A 167 31.64 -9.39 0.23
CA GLY A 167 31.36 -8.24 -0.63
C GLY A 167 30.03 -8.30 -1.40
N GLY A 168 28.97 -7.86 -0.74
CA GLY A 168 27.66 -7.62 -1.35
C GLY A 168 26.60 -7.41 -0.28
N ALA A 169 26.73 -6.33 0.50
CA ALA A 169 25.71 -5.92 1.46
C ALA A 169 24.37 -5.68 0.72
N ASP A 170 23.29 -6.14 1.34
CA ASP A 170 21.90 -6.13 0.86
C ASP A 170 21.44 -4.75 0.32
N ALA A 171 21.64 -4.48 -0.97
CA ALA A 171 21.31 -3.20 -1.62
C ALA A 171 19.94 -3.20 -2.36
N ASP A 172 19.23 -4.34 -2.44
CA ASP A 172 18.03 -4.47 -3.29
C ASP A 172 16.69 -4.22 -2.54
N GLY A 173 16.73 -4.06 -1.22
CA GLY A 173 15.55 -3.82 -0.36
C GLY A 173 15.01 -2.38 -0.39
N ASP A 174 15.91 -1.39 -0.55
CA ASP A 174 15.65 0.03 -0.27
C ASP A 174 15.72 0.95 -1.51
N SER A 175 15.54 0.41 -2.71
CA SER A 175 15.42 1.27 -3.90
C SER A 175 14.14 2.11 -3.86
N GLU A 176 14.16 3.32 -4.44
CA GLU A 176 12.97 4.18 -4.62
C GLU A 176 11.79 3.40 -5.22
N LEU A 177 12.09 2.52 -6.18
CA LEU A 177 11.10 1.68 -6.86
C LEU A 177 10.47 0.62 -5.95
N SER A 178 11.25 0.04 -5.02
CA SER A 178 10.74 -0.87 -3.98
C SER A 178 9.73 -0.16 -3.09
N TRP A 179 10.06 1.05 -2.65
CA TRP A 179 9.16 1.88 -1.84
C TRP A 179 7.91 2.32 -2.60
N LEU A 180 8.05 2.73 -3.87
CA LEU A 180 6.92 3.08 -4.73
C LEU A 180 5.96 1.90 -4.88
N LEU A 181 6.49 0.70 -5.14
CA LEU A 181 5.70 -0.51 -5.23
C LEU A 181 4.95 -0.80 -3.92
N ARG A 182 5.63 -0.74 -2.77
CA ARG A 182 5.00 -0.93 -1.45
C ARG A 182 3.83 0.01 -1.25
N VAL A 183 4.04 1.32 -1.42
CA VAL A 183 2.99 2.31 -1.20
C VAL A 183 1.81 2.09 -2.16
N ARG A 184 2.07 1.81 -3.44
CA ARG A 184 0.99 1.53 -4.41
C ARG A 184 0.21 0.27 -4.06
N VAL A 185 0.88 -0.79 -3.57
CA VAL A 185 0.23 -2.01 -3.08
C VAL A 185 -0.68 -1.68 -1.89
N VAL A 186 -0.16 -0.98 -0.88
CA VAL A 186 -0.92 -0.57 0.31
C VAL A 186 -2.13 0.28 -0.08
N ARG A 187 -1.96 1.28 -0.95
CA ARG A 187 -3.04 2.15 -1.44
C ARG A 187 -4.11 1.37 -2.21
N ALA A 188 -3.70 0.43 -3.06
CA ALA A 188 -4.64 -0.42 -3.79
C ALA A 188 -5.45 -1.29 -2.81
N LEU A 189 -4.79 -1.94 -1.84
CA LEU A 189 -5.47 -2.73 -0.81
C LEU A 189 -6.44 -1.89 0.00
N HIS A 190 -6.02 -0.70 0.47
CA HIS A 190 -6.89 0.23 1.18
C HIS A 190 -8.16 0.51 0.36
N ARG A 191 -8.03 1.01 -0.87
CA ARG A 191 -9.21 1.31 -1.72
C ARG A 191 -10.07 0.08 -1.99
N GLY A 192 -9.45 -1.09 -2.17
CA GLY A 192 -10.16 -2.34 -2.34
C GLY A 192 -11.07 -2.64 -1.14
N MET A 193 -10.51 -2.56 0.06
CA MET A 193 -11.24 -2.78 1.32
C MET A 193 -12.30 -1.70 1.58
N LEU A 194 -11.97 -0.43 1.32
CA LEU A 194 -12.89 0.71 1.45
C LEU A 194 -14.15 0.58 0.59
N HIS A 195 -14.03 -0.04 -0.58
CA HIS A 195 -15.14 -0.23 -1.51
C HIS A 195 -15.74 -1.64 -1.47
N ASP A 196 -15.36 -2.47 -0.50
CA ASP A 196 -15.89 -3.81 -0.35
C ASP A 196 -17.29 -3.80 0.24
N ALA A 197 -18.28 -3.70 -0.65
CA ALA A 197 -19.69 -3.88 -0.30
C ALA A 197 -20.13 -5.35 -0.42
N GLY A 198 -19.29 -6.22 -1.00
CA GLY A 198 -19.66 -7.58 -1.39
C GLY A 198 -19.15 -8.67 -0.46
N GLY A 199 -18.42 -8.31 0.61
CA GLY A 199 -17.75 -9.27 1.50
C GLY A 199 -16.67 -10.07 0.77
N PHE A 200 -16.01 -9.47 -0.22
CA PHE A 200 -14.93 -10.13 -0.95
C PHE A 200 -13.72 -10.37 -0.04
N PHE A 201 -13.38 -9.38 0.79
CA PHE A 201 -12.36 -9.46 1.83
C PHE A 201 -12.93 -10.16 3.06
N ASP A 202 -13.10 -11.48 2.96
CA ASP A 202 -13.45 -12.33 4.10
C ASP A 202 -12.31 -12.42 5.13
N ALA A 203 -12.64 -12.99 6.29
CA ALA A 203 -11.72 -13.13 7.41
C ALA A 203 -10.39 -13.82 7.00
N GLU A 204 -10.45 -14.88 6.20
CA GLU A 204 -9.25 -15.60 5.73
C GLU A 204 -8.33 -14.70 4.91
N LYS A 205 -8.88 -13.94 3.95
CA LYS A 205 -8.06 -13.02 3.14
C LYS A 205 -7.48 -11.89 3.99
N LEU A 206 -8.25 -11.36 4.94
CA LEU A 206 -7.79 -10.28 5.81
C LEU A 206 -6.71 -10.76 6.79
N GLU A 207 -6.87 -11.92 7.43
CA GLU A 207 -5.83 -12.52 8.27
C GLU A 207 -4.51 -12.72 7.53
N ARG A 208 -4.57 -13.10 6.24
CA ARG A 208 -3.38 -13.23 5.39
C ARG A 208 -2.71 -11.89 5.10
N LEU A 209 -3.46 -10.79 5.08
CA LEU A 209 -2.96 -9.43 4.83
C LEU A 209 -2.44 -8.74 6.10
N VAL A 210 -2.90 -9.12 7.29
CA VAL A 210 -2.48 -8.51 8.56
C VAL A 210 -0.96 -8.56 8.76
N PRO A 211 -0.27 -9.72 8.70
CA PRO A 211 1.18 -9.78 8.92
C PRO A 211 2.00 -8.86 7.99
N PRO A 212 1.83 -8.91 6.65
CA PRO A 212 2.63 -8.07 5.76
C PRO A 212 2.29 -6.58 5.85
N LEU A 213 1.06 -6.20 6.21
CA LEU A 213 0.68 -4.79 6.40
C LEU A 213 1.26 -4.23 7.70
N VAL A 214 1.17 -4.97 8.82
CA VAL A 214 1.79 -4.56 10.09
C VAL A 214 3.30 -4.41 9.94
N ALA A 215 3.94 -5.31 9.17
CA ALA A 215 5.36 -5.23 8.91
C ALA A 215 5.79 -3.91 8.23
N GLN A 216 4.89 -3.20 7.52
CA GLN A 216 5.19 -1.88 6.95
C GLN A 216 5.30 -0.77 8.01
N LEU A 217 4.67 -0.95 9.19
CA LEU A 217 4.85 -0.05 10.33
C LEU A 217 6.25 -0.20 10.91
N GLU A 218 6.76 -1.43 10.94
CA GLU A 218 8.08 -1.80 11.49
C GLU A 218 9.24 -1.50 10.54
N CYS A 219 8.97 -1.33 9.24
CA CYS A 219 10.00 -0.92 8.27
C CYS A 219 10.67 0.40 8.69
N GLY A 220 11.95 0.56 8.35
CA GLY A 220 12.64 1.85 8.49
C GLY A 220 11.96 2.93 7.64
N ALA A 221 12.10 4.19 8.03
CA ALA A 221 11.60 5.29 7.20
C ALA A 221 12.35 5.31 5.86
N PRO A 222 11.66 5.54 4.73
CA PRO A 222 12.34 5.78 3.47
C PRO A 222 13.20 7.04 3.54
N PRO A 223 14.29 7.12 2.75
CA PRO A 223 15.08 8.33 2.60
C PRO A 223 14.23 9.56 2.20
N VAL A 224 14.65 10.76 2.60
CA VAL A 224 13.86 12.00 2.43
C VAL A 224 13.57 12.31 0.95
N ASP A 225 14.53 12.08 0.07
CA ASP A 225 14.40 12.21 -1.39
C ASP A 225 13.35 11.24 -1.94
N VAL A 226 13.37 9.98 -1.49
CA VAL A 226 12.36 8.98 -1.83
C VAL A 226 10.99 9.41 -1.31
N LEU A 227 10.90 9.91 -0.07
CA LEU A 227 9.65 10.41 0.51
C LEU A 227 9.03 11.54 -0.31
N LEU A 228 9.82 12.51 -0.75
CA LEU A 228 9.35 13.61 -1.59
C LEU A 228 8.84 13.09 -2.94
N ALA A 229 9.58 12.17 -3.57
CA ALA A 229 9.17 11.55 -4.83
C ALA A 229 7.86 10.75 -4.68
N LEU A 230 7.69 10.00 -3.57
CA LEU A 230 6.48 9.26 -3.28
C LEU A 230 5.29 10.18 -2.99
N ALA A 231 5.49 11.23 -2.18
CA ALA A 231 4.44 12.18 -1.80
C ALA A 231 3.85 12.88 -3.03
N ALA A 232 4.69 13.23 -4.01
CA ALA A 232 4.24 13.83 -5.28
C ALA A 232 3.32 12.90 -6.11
N GLN A 233 3.40 11.59 -5.91
CA GLN A 233 2.79 10.60 -6.81
C GLN A 233 1.71 9.73 -6.15
N CYS A 234 1.74 9.60 -4.83
CA CYS A 234 0.95 8.62 -4.08
C CYS A 234 0.20 9.22 -2.88
N SER A 235 0.32 10.53 -2.64
CA SER A 235 -0.47 11.22 -1.62
C SER A 235 -1.95 11.14 -1.95
N ASP A 236 -2.76 10.87 -0.93
CA ASP A 236 -4.21 10.85 -1.04
C ASP A 236 -4.82 11.25 0.31
N THR A 237 -5.24 12.51 0.40
CA THR A 237 -5.78 13.09 1.64
C THR A 237 -7.08 12.45 2.08
N GLU A 238 -7.86 11.87 1.16
CA GLU A 238 -9.12 11.20 1.53
C GLU A 238 -8.82 9.85 2.21
N LEU A 239 -7.85 9.11 1.68
CA LEU A 239 -7.40 7.85 2.28
C LEU A 239 -6.57 8.07 3.55
N ASP A 240 -5.85 9.17 3.64
CA ASP A 240 -5.04 9.51 4.82
C ASP A 240 -5.87 10.16 5.94
N ALA A 241 -7.17 10.41 5.70
CA ALA A 241 -8.04 11.10 6.65
C ALA A 241 -8.14 10.36 7.99
N GLY A 242 -7.90 11.10 9.07
CA GLY A 242 -7.94 10.60 10.46
C GLY A 242 -6.57 10.23 11.02
N ILE A 243 -5.63 9.79 10.18
CA ILE A 243 -4.28 9.41 10.62
C ILE A 243 -3.48 10.68 10.91
N GLY A 244 -3.10 10.89 12.17
CA GLY A 244 -2.31 12.03 12.63
C GLY A 244 -3.14 13.30 12.88
N ALA A 245 -4.47 13.24 12.80
CA ALA A 245 -5.35 14.40 12.99
C ALA A 245 -5.39 14.94 14.44
N GLY A 246 -4.78 14.22 15.40
CA GLY A 246 -4.97 14.44 16.84
C GLY A 246 -3.89 15.22 17.60
N GLY A 247 -2.88 15.83 16.94
CA GLY A 247 -1.86 16.56 17.69
C GLY A 247 -0.94 17.46 16.86
N VAL A 248 -0.76 18.69 17.32
CA VAL A 248 0.21 19.67 16.80
C VAL A 248 1.63 19.20 17.17
N GLY A 249 2.12 18.15 16.52
CA GLY A 249 3.44 17.57 16.79
C GLY A 249 3.60 16.15 16.24
N ALA A 250 2.69 15.24 16.59
CA ALA A 250 2.76 13.84 16.14
C ALA A 250 2.57 13.70 14.62
N ALA A 251 1.66 14.47 14.01
CA ALA A 251 1.43 14.45 12.56
C ALA A 251 2.69 14.82 11.75
N ALA A 252 3.52 15.71 12.28
CA ALA A 252 4.74 16.18 11.61
C ALA A 252 5.87 15.14 11.65
N GLN A 253 5.77 14.14 12.52
CA GLN A 253 6.76 13.08 12.70
C GLN A 253 6.40 11.80 11.91
N LEU A 254 5.20 11.72 11.34
CA LEU A 254 4.74 10.58 10.54
C LEU A 254 5.07 10.78 9.06
N ASP A 255 5.70 9.78 8.45
CA ASP A 255 5.96 9.79 7.01
C ASP A 255 4.78 9.24 6.20
N MET A 256 4.66 9.68 4.94
CA MET A 256 3.54 9.31 4.07
C MET A 256 3.39 7.80 3.87
N ALA A 257 4.49 7.04 3.77
CA ALA A 257 4.43 5.59 3.58
C ALA A 257 3.87 4.88 4.82
N GLY A 258 4.28 5.34 6.01
CA GLY A 258 3.73 4.90 7.29
C GLY A 258 2.26 5.25 7.43
N VAL A 259 1.87 6.50 7.11
CA VAL A 259 0.47 6.95 7.13
C VAL A 259 -0.40 6.10 6.22
N ALA A 260 0.05 5.80 5.00
CA ALA A 260 -0.66 4.93 4.07
C ALA A 260 -0.89 3.52 4.64
N ALA A 261 0.12 2.94 5.30
CA ALA A 261 0.04 1.62 5.92
C ALA A 261 -0.91 1.63 7.14
N ALA A 262 -0.81 2.64 7.99
CA ALA A 262 -1.69 2.82 9.13
C ALA A 262 -3.15 2.95 8.69
N ALA A 263 -3.43 3.79 7.69
CA ALA A 263 -4.75 3.97 7.13
C ALA A 263 -5.32 2.66 6.55
N ALA A 264 -4.48 1.88 5.85
CA ALA A 264 -4.89 0.58 5.31
C ALA A 264 -5.23 -0.44 6.42
N LEU A 265 -4.49 -0.44 7.54
CA LEU A 265 -4.77 -1.31 8.68
C LEU A 265 -6.06 -0.92 9.41
N VAL A 266 -6.33 0.38 9.55
CA VAL A 266 -7.60 0.87 10.10
C VAL A 266 -8.76 0.45 9.21
N GLN A 267 -8.64 0.65 7.88
CA GLN A 267 -9.67 0.19 6.94
C GLN A 267 -9.84 -1.34 6.96
N LEU A 268 -8.75 -2.10 7.15
CA LEU A 268 -8.81 -3.55 7.32
C LEU A 268 -9.64 -3.93 8.55
N ALA A 269 -9.45 -3.25 9.69
CA ALA A 269 -10.22 -3.50 10.90
C ALA A 269 -11.71 -3.25 10.69
N VAL A 270 -12.07 -2.14 10.04
CA VAL A 270 -13.46 -1.78 9.71
C VAL A 270 -14.09 -2.79 8.74
N THR A 271 -13.32 -3.25 7.75
CA THR A 271 -13.80 -4.20 6.73
C THR A 271 -13.98 -5.61 7.31
N ALA A 272 -13.15 -6.00 8.27
CA ALA A 272 -13.19 -7.33 8.89
C ALA A 272 -14.48 -7.60 9.65
N ASN A 273 -14.98 -6.59 10.39
CA ASN A 273 -16.18 -6.67 11.21
C ASN A 273 -16.31 -7.99 12.00
N SER A 274 -15.19 -8.45 12.59
CA SER A 274 -15.07 -9.79 13.17
C SER A 274 -13.91 -9.91 14.16
N ASP A 275 -14.22 -10.35 15.38
CA ASP A 275 -13.27 -10.64 16.46
C ASP A 275 -12.13 -11.58 16.05
N VAL A 276 -12.40 -12.46 15.08
CA VAL A 276 -11.43 -13.45 14.58
C VAL A 276 -10.22 -12.74 13.96
N VAL A 277 -10.45 -11.66 13.23
CA VAL A 277 -9.39 -10.84 12.60
C VAL A 277 -8.90 -9.76 13.57
N TRP A 278 -9.78 -9.19 14.39
CA TRP A 278 -9.41 -8.09 15.29
C TRP A 278 -8.39 -8.48 16.34
N LYS A 279 -8.50 -9.67 16.95
CA LYS A 279 -7.52 -10.15 17.95
C LYS A 279 -6.09 -10.24 17.40
N PRO A 280 -5.81 -10.98 16.30
CA PRO A 280 -4.46 -11.05 15.76
C PRO A 280 -3.96 -9.72 15.20
N LEU A 281 -4.85 -8.85 14.69
CA LEU A 281 -4.51 -7.49 14.28
C LEU A 281 -4.07 -6.65 15.49
N ASN A 282 -4.92 -6.57 16.52
CA ASN A 282 -4.68 -5.78 17.73
C ASN A 282 -3.37 -6.19 18.40
N HIS A 283 -3.19 -7.48 18.66
CA HIS A 283 -1.97 -8.01 19.26
C HIS A 283 -0.70 -7.61 18.48
N ARG A 284 -0.73 -7.74 17.15
CA ARG A 284 0.44 -7.40 16.31
C ARG A 284 0.73 -5.90 16.29
N VAL A 285 -0.30 -5.06 16.26
CA VAL A 285 -0.14 -3.60 16.34
C VAL A 285 0.39 -3.20 17.72
N LEU A 286 -0.11 -3.81 18.80
CA LEU A 286 0.41 -3.60 20.16
C LEU A 286 1.88 -4.04 20.28
N MET A 287 2.29 -5.12 19.63
CA MET A 287 3.72 -5.50 19.63
C MET A 287 4.59 -4.46 18.92
N ALA A 288 4.08 -3.79 17.88
CA ALA A 288 4.80 -2.72 17.20
C ALA A 288 4.98 -1.47 18.09
N THR A 289 4.14 -1.26 19.11
CA THR A 289 4.32 -0.16 20.08
C THR A 289 5.52 -0.36 21.00
N ARG A 290 6.04 -1.59 21.12
CA ARG A 290 7.26 -1.89 21.90
C ARG A 290 8.55 -1.80 21.06
N SER A 291 8.47 -1.29 19.84
CA SER A 291 9.65 -1.10 18.99
C SER A 291 10.65 -0.12 19.63
N PRO A 292 11.96 -0.39 19.53
CA PRO A 292 12.98 0.55 20.00
C PRO A 292 12.99 1.86 19.18
N ALA A 293 12.59 1.79 17.90
CA ALA A 293 12.49 2.95 17.02
C ALA A 293 11.17 3.70 17.26
N LEU A 294 11.23 5.04 17.23
CA LEU A 294 10.09 5.93 17.44
C LEU A 294 8.99 5.76 16.37
N ARG A 295 9.39 5.64 15.09
CA ARG A 295 8.46 5.59 13.95
C ARG A 295 7.41 4.47 14.10
N PRO A 296 7.77 3.19 14.31
CA PRO A 296 6.78 2.14 14.51
C PRO A 296 5.88 2.38 15.73
N ARG A 297 6.40 2.94 16.84
CA ARG A 297 5.59 3.24 18.04
C ARG A 297 4.48 4.25 17.75
N LEU A 298 4.83 5.38 17.13
CA LEU A 298 3.85 6.41 16.77
C LEU A 298 2.83 5.91 15.75
N LEU A 299 3.28 5.18 14.72
CA LEU A 299 2.39 4.62 13.71
C LEU A 299 1.43 3.59 14.31
N ALA A 300 1.91 2.69 15.18
CA ALA A 300 1.08 1.71 15.85
C ALA A 300 0.06 2.36 16.79
N LEU A 301 0.46 3.38 17.56
CA LEU A 301 -0.46 4.18 18.36
C LEU A 301 -1.53 4.87 17.52
N GLU A 302 -1.17 5.40 16.35
CA GLU A 302 -2.13 6.02 15.46
C GLU A 302 -3.15 5.02 14.90
N VAL A 303 -2.70 3.81 14.55
CA VAL A 303 -3.60 2.71 14.18
C VAL A 303 -4.53 2.38 15.35
N LEU A 304 -4.03 2.23 16.58
CA LEU A 304 -4.86 1.90 17.74
C LEU A 304 -5.92 2.97 18.00
N VAL A 305 -5.53 4.25 18.03
CA VAL A 305 -6.49 5.34 18.25
C VAL A 305 -7.58 5.33 17.19
N GLN A 306 -7.20 5.24 15.91
CA GLN A 306 -8.18 5.23 14.84
C GLN A 306 -9.05 3.97 14.81
N VAL A 307 -8.51 2.80 15.19
CA VAL A 307 -9.30 1.57 15.34
C VAL A 307 -10.33 1.75 16.46
N VAL A 308 -9.94 2.23 17.64
CA VAL A 308 -10.88 2.48 18.74
C VAL A 308 -11.95 3.51 18.35
N GLU A 309 -11.56 4.57 17.63
CA GLU A 309 -12.48 5.62 17.20
C GLU A 309 -13.53 5.11 16.21
N ARG A 310 -13.17 4.12 15.38
CA ARG A 310 -14.04 3.55 14.35
C ARG A 310 -14.89 2.38 14.86
N LEU A 311 -14.31 1.48 15.66
CA LEU A 311 -14.99 0.29 16.19
C LEU A 311 -15.84 0.60 17.44
N ARG A 312 -15.47 1.63 18.22
CA ARG A 312 -16.17 2.03 19.45
C ARG A 312 -16.36 0.83 20.38
N GLU A 313 -17.59 0.54 20.79
CA GLU A 313 -17.94 -0.54 21.73
C GLU A 313 -17.44 -1.92 21.27
N GLU A 314 -17.31 -2.13 19.95
CA GLU A 314 -16.81 -3.38 19.38
C GLU A 314 -15.33 -3.63 19.71
N TYR A 315 -14.59 -2.61 20.16
CA TYR A 315 -13.21 -2.74 20.61
C TYR A 315 -13.10 -3.28 22.05
N LEU A 316 -14.14 -3.18 22.88
CA LEU A 316 -14.08 -3.55 24.31
C LEU A 316 -13.60 -4.98 24.59
N PRO A 317 -13.91 -6.01 23.78
CA PRO A 317 -13.34 -7.36 23.97
C PRO A 317 -11.81 -7.42 23.89
N LEU A 318 -11.17 -6.43 23.27
CA LEU A 318 -9.72 -6.32 23.09
C LEU A 318 -9.05 -5.50 24.20
N LEU A 319 -9.83 -4.72 24.95
CA LEU A 319 -9.34 -3.82 26.00
C LEU A 319 -8.45 -4.51 27.05
N PRO A 320 -8.77 -5.72 27.56
CA PRO A 320 -7.91 -6.38 28.56
C PRO A 320 -6.49 -6.66 28.05
N GLU A 321 -6.34 -6.91 26.75
CA GLU A 321 -5.03 -7.11 26.11
C GLU A 321 -4.29 -5.78 25.92
N THR A 322 -5.01 -4.68 25.68
CA THR A 322 -4.44 -3.35 25.43
C THR A 322 -3.95 -2.66 26.70
N ILE A 323 -4.59 -2.90 27.87
CA ILE A 323 -4.27 -2.24 29.14
C ILE A 323 -2.77 -2.32 29.53
N PRO A 324 -2.11 -3.49 29.51
CA PRO A 324 -0.69 -3.58 29.88
C PRO A 324 0.23 -2.76 28.98
N PHE A 325 -0.06 -2.72 27.67
CA PHE A 325 0.72 -1.91 26.73
C PHE A 325 0.44 -0.42 26.91
N LEU A 326 -0.79 -0.05 27.23
CA LEU A 326 -1.14 1.34 27.50
C LEU A 326 -0.39 1.87 28.73
N ALA A 327 -0.29 1.08 29.81
CA ALA A 327 0.48 1.45 30.99
C ALA A 327 1.96 1.72 30.65
N GLU A 328 2.58 0.84 29.85
CA GLU A 328 3.96 1.03 29.39
C GLU A 328 4.13 2.30 28.52
N LEU A 329 3.15 2.60 27.66
CA LEU A 329 3.22 3.74 26.74
C LEU A 329 2.98 5.10 27.43
N LEU A 330 2.22 5.11 28.53
CA LEU A 330 2.04 6.29 29.38
C LEU A 330 3.33 6.66 30.15
N GLU A 331 4.29 5.73 30.23
CA GLU A 331 5.61 5.94 30.83
C GLU A 331 6.73 6.06 29.77
N ASP A 332 6.39 6.22 28.48
CA ASP A 332 7.40 6.36 27.41
C ASP A 332 8.22 7.64 27.57
N VAL A 333 9.51 7.55 27.24
CA VAL A 333 10.45 8.67 27.32
C VAL A 333 10.19 9.76 26.28
N GLU A 334 9.52 9.42 25.18
CA GLU A 334 9.20 10.36 24.12
C GLU A 334 7.85 11.04 24.37
N PRO A 335 7.81 12.38 24.53
CA PRO A 335 6.58 13.11 24.87
C PRO A 335 5.49 12.98 23.80
N ALA A 336 5.87 12.81 22.53
CA ALA A 336 4.90 12.59 21.45
C ALA A 336 4.16 11.25 21.58
N VAL A 337 4.84 10.21 22.08
CA VAL A 337 4.27 8.89 22.33
C VAL A 337 3.36 8.95 23.55
N GLU A 338 3.84 9.53 24.65
CA GLU A 338 3.06 9.70 25.89
C GLU A 338 1.76 10.49 25.62
N ALA A 339 1.84 11.64 24.95
CA ALA A 339 0.68 12.46 24.64
C ALA A 339 -0.36 11.71 23.79
N ARG A 340 0.10 10.86 22.86
CA ARG A 340 -0.80 10.05 22.03
C ARG A 340 -1.38 8.88 22.80
N ALA A 341 -0.63 8.27 23.72
CA ALA A 341 -1.13 7.25 24.64
C ALA A 341 -2.20 7.81 25.59
N GLN A 342 -2.02 9.03 26.09
CA GLN A 342 -3.05 9.73 26.87
C GLN A 342 -4.33 9.97 26.06
N ALA A 343 -4.21 10.33 24.77
CA ALA A 343 -5.36 10.46 23.89
C ALA A 343 -6.08 9.12 23.65
N LEU A 344 -5.32 8.01 23.51
CA LEU A 344 -5.88 6.66 23.44
C LEU A 344 -6.61 6.29 24.73
N MET A 345 -6.02 6.57 25.90
CA MET A 345 -6.65 6.34 27.20
C MET A 345 -7.98 7.08 27.32
N ALA A 346 -8.00 8.39 27.03
CA ALA A 346 -9.21 9.20 27.09
C ALA A 346 -10.32 8.66 26.15
N LEU A 347 -9.95 8.18 24.96
CA LEU A 347 -10.88 7.57 24.03
C LEU A 347 -11.42 6.22 24.54
N LEU A 348 -10.58 5.41 25.18
CA LEU A 348 -11.01 4.13 25.77
C LEU A 348 -11.90 4.33 27.00
N GLU A 349 -11.67 5.39 27.80
CA GLU A 349 -12.56 5.78 28.90
C GLU A 349 -13.93 6.28 28.38
N ASP A 350 -13.94 7.07 27.30
CA ASP A 350 -15.17 7.51 26.63
C ASP A 350 -15.99 6.32 26.10
N VAL A 351 -15.34 5.34 25.48
CA VAL A 351 -15.99 4.16 24.92
C VAL A 351 -16.42 3.16 26.00
N SER A 352 -15.64 2.98 27.07
CA SER A 352 -15.98 2.04 28.14
C SER A 352 -16.97 2.61 29.16
N GLY A 353 -17.04 3.93 29.31
CA GLY A 353 -17.84 4.61 30.33
C GLY A 353 -17.26 4.51 31.75
N GLU A 354 -16.07 3.92 31.90
CA GLU A 354 -15.39 3.73 33.18
C GLU A 354 -14.00 4.38 33.17
N LYS A 355 -13.51 4.76 34.36
CA LYS A 355 -12.14 5.25 34.50
C LYS A 355 -11.15 4.09 34.50
N LEU A 356 -10.16 4.14 33.61
CA LEU A 356 -9.18 3.07 33.45
C LEU A 356 -8.00 3.19 34.42
N ASP A 357 -7.87 4.31 35.15
CA ASP A 357 -6.87 4.56 36.20
C ASP A 357 -6.71 3.41 37.21
N GLN A 358 -7.78 2.66 37.47
CA GLN A 358 -7.78 1.55 38.44
C GLN A 358 -7.06 0.31 37.91
N TYR A 359 -7.05 0.12 36.59
CA TYR A 359 -6.42 -1.01 35.92
C TYR A 359 -4.96 -0.74 35.51
N LEU A 360 -4.56 0.54 35.48
CA LEU A 360 -3.20 0.97 35.17
C LEU A 360 -2.24 0.90 36.37
N LYS A 361 -2.77 0.72 37.59
CA LYS A 361 -1.96 0.50 38.81
C LYS A 361 -1.65 -0.99 38.96
N ILE A 362 -0.68 -1.49 38.19
CA ILE A 362 -0.13 -2.84 38.38
C ILE A 362 1.24 -2.75 39.03
#